data_AF-A0A272ERH2-F1
#
_entry.id   AF-A0A272ERH2-F1
#
_cell.length_a   1.000
_cell.length_b   1.000
_cell.length_c   1.000
_cell.angle_alpha   90.00
_cell.angle_beta   90.00
_cell.angle_gamma   90.00
#
_symmetry.space_group_name_H-M   'P 1'
#
loop_
_entity.id
_entity.type
_entity.pdbx_description
1 polymer ?
#
loop_
_entity_poly.entity_id
_entity_poly.type
_entity_poly.pdbx_seq_one_letter_code
_entity_poly.pdbx_strand_id
1 'polypeptide(L)'
;MIQGLRRLLGQRPRAEIPDTEWAAIELPLAPLLAHLDATERAALRILALRFLDSKVFCGAAGFEPDNRVRLSIALQACLPVLKLGLESYAGWRGIIVYPEDFVIPRREIDEDGLLHEYDEEALGEAWPGGPVVLSWFDAPEDYEGAQVVIHEFAHKLDMLNGEADGLPPLHAGIDEGAWYDAFEAAYTDFCKRVDAGEDDLLDPSAADHPAEFFAIASEVFFSDAKALYAQYPEIYAQLSLFYRQDTNTSLQAQALGSHTKI
;
A
#
# COMPACT_ATOMS: atom_id res chain seq x y z
N MET A 1 1.32 -43.40 -5.27
CA MET A 1 2.13 -43.34 -4.05
C MET A 1 3.51 -42.78 -4.39
N ILE A 2 3.61 -41.48 -4.71
CA ILE A 2 4.90 -40.78 -4.91
C ILE A 2 4.68 -39.33 -4.44
N GLN A 3 4.72 -39.13 -3.12
CA GLN A 3 4.90 -37.83 -2.49
C GLN A 3 6.26 -37.89 -1.78
N GLY A 4 7.10 -36.89 -1.98
CA GLY A 4 8.30 -36.70 -1.18
C GLY A 4 9.59 -36.72 -1.98
N LEU A 5 9.90 -35.60 -2.66
CA LEU A 5 11.28 -35.21 -2.98
C LEU A 5 11.37 -33.76 -3.48
N ARG A 6 10.79 -32.82 -2.71
CA ARG A 6 11.11 -31.39 -2.79
C ARG A 6 11.21 -30.77 -1.40
N ARG A 7 12.18 -31.25 -0.62
CA ARG A 7 12.76 -30.54 0.51
C ARG A 7 14.26 -30.81 0.42
N LEU A 8 15.04 -29.75 0.18
CA LEU A 8 16.51 -29.63 0.33
C LEU A 8 17.10 -28.82 -0.83
N LEU A 9 16.77 -27.52 -0.88
CA LEU A 9 17.73 -26.49 -1.29
C LEU A 9 17.70 -25.47 -0.17
N GLY A 10 18.88 -25.25 0.43
CA GLY A 10 19.04 -24.67 1.74
C GLY A 10 18.66 -23.20 1.79
N GLN A 11 17.64 -22.88 2.58
CA GLN A 11 17.58 -21.59 3.25
C GLN A 11 18.60 -21.66 4.39
N ARG A 12 19.69 -20.87 4.27
CA ARG A 12 20.46 -20.51 5.45
C ARG A 12 19.48 -19.92 6.47
N PRO A 13 19.54 -20.29 7.76
CA PRO A 13 18.81 -19.55 8.78
C PRO A 13 19.19 -18.09 8.61
N ARG A 14 18.21 -17.21 8.36
CA ARG A 14 18.46 -15.77 8.36
C ARG A 14 19.04 -15.46 9.74
N ALA A 15 20.16 -14.74 9.79
CA ALA A 15 20.61 -14.21 11.06
C ALA A 15 19.42 -13.44 11.64
N GLU A 16 19.04 -13.76 12.89
CA GLU A 16 17.95 -13.06 13.56
C GLU A 16 18.28 -11.57 13.53
N ILE A 17 17.36 -10.77 12.98
CA ILE A 17 17.51 -9.32 12.95
C ILE A 17 17.35 -8.85 14.39
N PRO A 18 18.36 -8.20 15.00
CA PRO A 18 18.28 -7.76 16.38
C PRO A 18 17.14 -6.76 16.57
N ASP A 19 16.52 -6.75 17.76
CA ASP A 19 15.44 -5.81 18.08
C ASP A 19 15.86 -4.34 17.92
N THR A 20 17.15 -4.02 18.10
CA THR A 20 17.69 -2.67 17.87
C THR A 20 17.66 -2.27 16.39
N GLU A 21 17.87 -3.22 15.48
CA GLU A 21 17.80 -2.97 14.04
C GLU A 21 16.34 -2.81 13.62
N TRP A 22 15.43 -3.66 14.13
CA TRP A 22 13.99 -3.46 13.92
C TRP A 22 13.50 -2.10 14.44
N ALA A 23 13.91 -1.70 15.64
CA ALA A 23 13.52 -0.42 16.21
C ALA A 23 14.02 0.76 15.34
N ALA A 24 15.22 0.66 14.78
CA ALA A 24 15.76 1.69 13.88
C ALA A 24 14.98 1.80 12.57
N ILE A 25 14.53 0.66 12.01
CA ILE A 25 13.73 0.63 10.77
C ILE A 25 12.29 1.09 11.02
N GLU A 26 11.70 0.73 12.17
CA GLU A 26 10.32 1.10 12.52
C GLU A 26 10.17 2.54 13.00
N LEU A 27 11.25 3.17 13.49
CA LEU A 27 11.21 4.55 13.98
C LEU A 27 10.66 5.55 12.95
N PRO A 28 11.15 5.62 11.70
CA PRO A 28 10.58 6.52 10.69
C PRO A 28 9.14 6.12 10.29
N LEU A 29 8.76 4.86 10.49
CA LEU A 29 7.42 4.34 10.20
C LEU A 29 6.47 4.47 11.40
N ALA A 30 6.88 5.13 12.47
CA ALA A 30 6.11 5.17 13.72
C ALA A 30 4.65 5.65 13.53
N PRO A 31 4.35 6.67 12.69
CA PRO A 31 2.97 7.07 12.41
C PRO A 31 2.14 5.93 11.79
N LEU A 32 2.67 5.24 10.78
CA LEU A 32 2.00 4.14 10.07
C LEU A 32 1.76 2.90 10.94
N LEU A 33 2.60 2.72 11.96
CA LEU A 33 2.58 1.54 12.82
C LEU A 33 1.91 1.81 14.18
N ALA A 34 1.41 3.02 14.41
CA ALA A 34 0.91 3.46 15.72
C ALA A 34 -0.32 2.68 16.20
N HIS A 35 -1.14 2.18 15.28
CA HIS A 35 -2.35 1.41 15.57
C HIS A 35 -2.09 -0.07 15.88
N LEU A 36 -0.88 -0.56 15.65
CA LEU A 36 -0.53 -1.97 15.86
C LEU A 36 -0.07 -2.23 17.30
N ASP A 37 -0.65 -3.27 17.90
CA ASP A 37 -0.14 -3.78 19.18
C ASP A 37 1.18 -4.56 19.02
N ALA A 38 1.77 -5.01 20.13
CA ALA A 38 3.04 -5.75 20.10
C ALA A 38 2.96 -7.09 19.35
N THR A 39 1.81 -7.77 19.40
CA THR A 39 1.57 -9.03 18.71
C THR A 39 1.47 -8.79 17.20
N GLU A 40 0.75 -7.75 16.81
CA GLU A 40 0.58 -7.35 15.41
C GLU A 40 1.88 -6.84 14.80
N ARG A 41 2.67 -6.05 15.54
CA ARG A 41 4.02 -5.65 15.12
C ARG A 41 4.93 -6.86 14.90
N ALA A 42 4.91 -7.85 15.81
CA ALA A 42 5.67 -9.08 15.64
C ALA A 42 5.19 -9.88 14.40
N ALA A 43 3.88 -9.95 14.18
CA ALA A 43 3.30 -10.59 12.99
C ALA A 43 3.72 -9.87 11.69
N LEU A 44 3.72 -8.54 11.69
CA LEU A 44 4.16 -7.72 10.56
C LEU A 44 5.63 -7.96 10.23
N ARG A 45 6.51 -8.02 11.24
CA ARG A 45 7.93 -8.37 11.04
C ARG A 45 8.08 -9.74 10.38
N ILE A 46 7.37 -10.75 10.87
CA ILE A 46 7.40 -12.11 10.27
C ILE A 46 6.90 -12.08 8.82
N LEU A 47 5.83 -11.33 8.55
CA LEU A 47 5.26 -11.18 7.22
C LEU A 47 6.24 -10.49 6.26
N ALA A 48 6.89 -9.41 6.71
CA ALA A 48 7.92 -8.69 5.96
C ALA A 48 9.13 -9.58 5.64
N LEU A 49 9.57 -10.44 6.55
CA LEU A 49 10.63 -11.40 6.27
C LEU A 49 10.23 -12.40 5.18
N ARG A 50 8.99 -12.93 5.22
CA ARG A 50 8.47 -13.81 4.17
C ARG A 50 8.32 -13.09 2.83
N PHE A 51 7.96 -11.82 2.87
CA PHE A 51 7.88 -10.98 1.68
C PHE A 51 9.22 -10.86 1.00
N LEU A 52 10.26 -10.55 1.77
CA LEU A 52 11.65 -10.49 1.29
C LEU A 52 12.15 -11.82 0.71
N ASP A 53 11.66 -12.96 1.20
CA ASP A 53 11.99 -14.28 0.64
C ASP A 53 11.25 -14.55 -0.69
N SER A 54 10.08 -13.94 -0.88
CA SER A 54 9.23 -14.14 -2.07
C SER A 54 9.57 -13.19 -3.23
N LYS A 55 10.09 -12.01 -2.92
CA LYS A 55 10.35 -10.91 -3.87
C LYS A 55 11.84 -10.78 -4.20
N VAL A 56 12.13 -10.17 -5.34
CA VAL A 56 13.48 -9.88 -5.83
C VAL A 56 13.61 -8.37 -5.94
N PHE A 57 14.51 -7.79 -5.13
CA PHE A 57 14.82 -6.37 -5.16
C PHE A 57 15.99 -6.13 -6.10
N CYS A 58 15.81 -5.18 -7.01
CA CYS A 58 16.84 -4.67 -7.91
C CYS A 58 16.95 -3.17 -7.69
N GLY A 59 18.18 -2.67 -7.60
CA GLY A 59 18.41 -1.23 -7.65
C GLY A 59 18.53 -0.73 -9.09
N ALA A 60 18.21 0.54 -9.29
CA ALA A 60 18.35 1.25 -10.56
C ALA A 60 19.21 2.52 -10.40
N ALA A 61 19.66 3.09 -11.51
CA ALA A 61 20.50 4.31 -11.52
C ALA A 61 21.75 4.25 -10.61
N GLY A 62 22.34 3.07 -10.43
CA GLY A 62 23.52 2.87 -9.57
C GLY A 62 23.21 2.79 -8.06
N PHE A 63 21.96 2.91 -7.66
CA PHE A 63 21.49 2.63 -6.31
C PHE A 63 21.44 1.13 -6.07
N GLU A 64 21.83 0.67 -4.87
CA GLU A 64 21.70 -0.72 -4.44
C GLU A 64 20.91 -0.76 -3.12
N PRO A 65 19.67 -1.28 -3.11
CA PRO A 65 18.86 -1.36 -1.90
C PRO A 65 19.51 -2.22 -0.83
N ASP A 66 20.02 -1.56 0.21
CA ASP A 66 20.56 -2.25 1.38
C ASP A 66 19.46 -2.90 2.24
N ASN A 67 19.84 -3.54 3.34
CA ASN A 67 18.88 -4.20 4.22
C ASN A 67 17.89 -3.22 4.87
N ARG A 68 18.31 -1.98 5.19
CA ARG A 68 17.43 -0.96 5.79
C ARG A 68 16.31 -0.62 4.82
N VAL A 69 16.66 -0.30 3.58
CA VAL A 69 15.71 0.05 2.51
C VAL A 69 14.74 -1.10 2.27
N ARG A 70 15.28 -2.31 2.08
CA ARG A 70 14.48 -3.50 1.80
C ARG A 70 13.52 -3.84 2.94
N LEU A 71 13.95 -3.72 4.19
CA LEU A 71 13.09 -3.99 5.35
C LEU A 71 12.02 -2.92 5.52
N SER A 72 12.35 -1.64 5.31
CA SER A 72 11.36 -0.55 5.34
C SER A 72 10.28 -0.75 4.29
N ILE A 73 10.66 -0.97 3.03
CA ILE A 73 9.71 -1.28 1.93
C ILE A 73 8.88 -2.52 2.29
N ALA A 74 9.50 -3.57 2.81
CA ALA A 74 8.77 -4.79 3.17
C ALA A 74 7.75 -4.57 4.30
N LEU A 75 8.06 -3.76 5.31
CA LEU A 75 7.11 -3.43 6.38
C LEU A 75 5.92 -2.64 5.84
N GLN A 76 6.17 -1.61 5.03
CA GLN A 76 5.12 -0.79 4.42
C GLN A 76 4.25 -1.61 3.46
N ALA A 77 4.85 -2.38 2.55
CA ALA A 77 4.13 -3.24 1.61
C ALA A 77 3.27 -4.30 2.32
N CYS A 78 3.77 -4.86 3.44
CA CYS A 78 3.06 -5.89 4.19
C CYS A 78 1.98 -5.34 5.12
N LEU A 79 1.96 -4.03 5.42
CA LEU A 79 1.00 -3.43 6.32
C LEU A 79 -0.45 -3.55 5.79
N PRO A 80 -0.76 -3.22 4.51
CA PRO A 80 -2.08 -3.46 3.93
C PRO A 80 -2.55 -4.90 4.03
N VAL A 81 -1.63 -5.85 3.84
CA VAL A 81 -1.95 -7.29 3.79
C VAL A 81 -1.71 -8.03 5.10
N LEU A 82 -1.51 -7.32 6.21
CA LEU A 82 -1.25 -7.93 7.53
C LEU A 82 -2.34 -8.93 7.93
N LYS A 83 -3.59 -8.64 7.58
CA LYS A 83 -4.77 -9.47 7.88
C LYS A 83 -5.37 -10.16 6.64
N LEU A 84 -4.82 -9.88 5.46
CA LEU A 84 -5.25 -10.47 4.18
C LEU A 84 -4.37 -11.64 3.76
N GLY A 85 -3.10 -11.62 4.16
CA GLY A 85 -2.11 -12.63 3.79
C GLY A 85 -1.32 -12.26 2.55
N LEU A 86 -0.13 -12.84 2.46
CA LEU A 86 0.89 -12.50 1.46
C LEU A 86 0.57 -13.05 0.06
N GLU A 87 -0.37 -13.99 -0.02
CA GLU A 87 -0.98 -14.50 -1.23
C GLU A 87 -1.62 -13.39 -2.08
N SER A 88 -2.03 -12.29 -1.45
CA SER A 88 -2.54 -11.10 -2.15
C SER A 88 -1.49 -10.44 -3.06
N TYR A 89 -0.20 -10.76 -2.87
CA TYR A 89 0.89 -10.34 -3.76
C TYR A 89 1.55 -11.52 -4.48
N ALA A 90 0.79 -12.57 -4.77
CA ALA A 90 1.25 -13.67 -5.61
C ALA A 90 1.31 -13.25 -7.10
N GLY A 91 1.91 -14.10 -7.94
CA GLY A 91 1.93 -13.90 -9.40
C GLY A 91 3.05 -12.98 -9.92
N TRP A 92 3.68 -12.18 -9.07
CA TRP A 92 4.81 -11.31 -9.45
C TRP A 92 5.92 -11.32 -8.39
N ARG A 93 7.13 -10.86 -8.77
CA ARG A 93 8.32 -10.95 -7.92
C ARG A 93 9.23 -9.73 -7.89
N GLY A 94 9.33 -8.97 -8.97
CA GLY A 94 10.33 -7.90 -9.09
C GLY A 94 9.93 -6.63 -8.35
N ILE A 95 10.87 -6.03 -7.62
CA ILE A 95 10.77 -4.69 -7.06
C ILE A 95 12.00 -3.92 -7.55
N ILE A 96 11.80 -2.82 -8.25
CA ILE A 96 12.86 -1.97 -8.78
C ILE A 96 12.89 -0.70 -7.94
N VAL A 97 14.05 -0.32 -7.43
CA VAL A 97 14.19 0.83 -6.54
C VAL A 97 15.15 1.85 -7.13
N TYR A 98 14.66 3.06 -7.34
CA TYR A 98 15.39 4.24 -7.77
C TYR A 98 15.75 5.11 -6.56
N PRO A 99 16.88 5.84 -6.60
CA PRO A 99 17.27 6.76 -5.52
C PRO A 99 16.53 8.10 -5.54
N GLU A 100 15.87 8.43 -6.65
CA GLU A 100 15.14 9.68 -6.92
C GLU A 100 13.90 9.35 -7.75
N ASP A 101 13.13 10.36 -8.15
CA ASP A 101 12.08 10.25 -9.17
C ASP A 101 12.61 9.62 -10.47
N PHE A 102 11.74 8.96 -11.21
CA PHE A 102 12.09 8.34 -12.48
C PHE A 102 11.08 8.70 -13.57
N VAL A 103 11.56 8.65 -14.81
CA VAL A 103 10.73 8.98 -15.98
C VAL A 103 10.28 7.70 -16.66
N ILE A 104 8.96 7.59 -16.88
CA ILE A 104 8.33 6.51 -17.63
C ILE A 104 7.96 7.05 -19.02
N PRO A 105 8.52 6.47 -20.10
CA PRO A 105 8.06 6.80 -21.44
C PRO A 105 6.68 6.16 -21.69
N ARG A 106 5.66 7.00 -21.88
CA ARG A 106 4.28 6.62 -22.18
C ARG A 106 4.00 6.65 -23.68
N ARG A 107 3.09 5.78 -24.09
CA ARG A 107 2.58 5.64 -25.45
C ARG A 107 1.09 5.39 -25.39
N GLU A 108 0.30 6.39 -25.74
CA GLU A 108 -1.15 6.31 -25.71
C GLU A 108 -1.71 6.55 -27.11
N ILE A 109 -2.74 5.81 -27.49
CA ILE A 109 -3.49 6.06 -28.73
C ILE A 109 -4.80 6.71 -28.33
N ASP A 110 -5.02 7.95 -28.77
CA ASP A 110 -6.24 8.68 -28.46
C ASP A 110 -7.48 8.16 -29.22
N GLU A 111 -8.65 8.72 -28.93
CA GLU A 111 -9.92 8.36 -29.57
C GLU A 111 -9.92 8.55 -31.10
N ASP A 112 -9.03 9.40 -31.62
CA ASP A 112 -8.85 9.66 -33.06
C ASP A 112 -7.80 8.72 -33.70
N GLY A 113 -7.17 7.84 -32.91
CA GLY A 113 -6.18 6.87 -33.37
C GLY A 113 -4.76 7.44 -33.50
N LEU A 114 -4.46 8.60 -32.92
CA LEU A 114 -3.13 9.20 -32.91
C LEU A 114 -2.29 8.67 -31.75
N LEU A 115 -1.05 8.25 -32.05
CA LEU A 115 -0.08 7.87 -31.03
C LEU A 115 0.54 9.12 -30.42
N HIS A 116 0.29 9.34 -29.13
CA HIS A 116 0.97 10.30 -28.29
C HIS A 116 2.10 9.60 -27.54
N GLU A 117 3.32 10.11 -27.67
CA GLU A 117 4.47 9.70 -26.87
C GLU A 117 4.83 10.87 -25.93
N TYR A 118 4.86 10.61 -24.64
CA TYR A 118 5.28 11.60 -23.64
C TYR A 118 6.06 10.91 -22.51
N ASP A 119 6.87 11.69 -21.81
CA ASP A 119 7.63 11.26 -20.66
C ASP A 119 6.86 11.69 -19.40
N GLU A 120 6.58 10.75 -18.51
CA GLU A 120 5.87 11.00 -17.24
C GLU A 120 6.82 10.82 -16.07
N GLU A 121 6.94 11.84 -15.22
CA GLU A 121 7.67 11.74 -13.96
C GLU A 121 6.83 10.93 -12.96
N ALA A 122 7.44 9.92 -12.36
CA ALA A 122 6.77 9.00 -11.45
C ALA A 122 7.68 8.60 -10.29
N LEU A 123 7.02 8.10 -9.25
CA LEU A 123 7.60 7.88 -7.92
C LEU A 123 7.36 6.45 -7.48
N GLY A 124 6.29 5.87 -7.99
CA GLY A 124 6.07 4.45 -8.01
C GLY A 124 5.35 4.08 -9.30
N GLU A 125 5.40 2.78 -9.62
CA GLU A 125 4.54 2.23 -10.65
C GLU A 125 4.31 0.73 -10.42
N ALA A 126 3.05 0.32 -10.37
CA ALA A 126 2.63 -1.06 -10.25
C ALA A 126 2.19 -1.61 -11.61
N TRP A 127 2.94 -2.55 -12.18
CA TRP A 127 2.56 -3.15 -13.48
C TRP A 127 1.65 -4.36 -13.31
N PRO A 128 0.58 -4.54 -14.12
CA PRO A 128 -0.22 -5.77 -14.12
C PRO A 128 0.64 -7.01 -14.34
N GLY A 129 0.69 -7.93 -13.37
CA GLY A 129 1.55 -9.13 -13.39
C GLY A 129 3.06 -8.86 -13.42
N GLY A 130 3.48 -7.59 -13.45
CA GLY A 130 4.86 -7.13 -13.56
C GLY A 130 5.45 -6.68 -12.22
N PRO A 131 6.61 -6.00 -12.25
CA PRO A 131 7.25 -5.49 -11.05
C PRO A 131 6.44 -4.37 -10.37
N VAL A 132 6.91 -3.98 -9.19
CA VAL A 132 6.65 -2.64 -8.65
C VAL A 132 7.93 -1.83 -8.81
N VAL A 133 7.83 -0.61 -9.32
CA VAL A 133 8.92 0.37 -9.35
C VAL A 133 8.68 1.36 -8.23
N LEU A 134 9.73 1.77 -7.52
CA LEU A 134 9.66 2.69 -6.38
C LEU A 134 10.84 3.65 -6.43
N SER A 135 10.60 4.91 -6.10
CA SER A 135 11.59 5.87 -5.66
C SER A 135 11.78 5.73 -4.15
N TRP A 136 13.04 5.76 -3.71
CA TRP A 136 13.41 5.67 -2.31
C TRP A 136 13.89 7.00 -1.79
N PHE A 137 13.26 7.46 -0.71
CA PHE A 137 13.62 8.67 0.00
C PHE A 137 14.10 8.32 1.42
N ASP A 138 15.20 8.94 1.86
CA ASP A 138 15.76 8.66 3.19
C ASP A 138 14.98 9.36 4.32
N ALA A 139 14.31 10.47 4.02
CA ALA A 139 13.47 11.19 4.97
C ALA A 139 12.02 11.30 4.47
N PRO A 140 11.00 11.09 5.34
CA PRO A 140 9.59 11.27 4.96
C PRO A 140 9.26 12.70 4.47
N GLU A 141 10.01 13.70 4.93
CA GLU A 141 9.85 15.10 4.54
C GLU A 141 10.30 15.38 3.09
N ASP A 142 11.13 14.50 2.51
CA ASP A 142 11.63 14.65 1.14
C ASP A 142 10.56 14.31 0.09
N TYR A 143 9.40 13.82 0.52
CA TYR A 143 8.33 13.35 -0.37
C TYR A 143 6.92 13.78 0.06
N GLU A 144 6.82 14.94 0.72
CA GLU A 144 5.56 15.61 1.13
C GLU A 144 4.54 14.71 1.88
N GLY A 145 5.01 13.63 2.52
CA GLY A 145 4.16 12.72 3.29
C GLY A 145 3.42 11.65 2.48
N ALA A 146 3.60 11.57 1.16
CA ALA A 146 3.00 10.50 0.36
C ALA A 146 3.60 9.13 0.73
N GLN A 147 2.74 8.13 0.85
CA GLN A 147 3.08 6.76 1.22
C GLN A 147 3.17 5.90 -0.04
N VAL A 148 4.10 6.25 -0.94
CA VAL A 148 4.27 5.61 -2.27
C VAL A 148 4.33 4.08 -2.17
N VAL A 149 4.98 3.51 -1.16
CA VAL A 149 5.01 2.05 -1.00
C VAL A 149 3.62 1.48 -0.68
N ILE A 150 2.80 2.16 0.12
CA ILE A 150 1.42 1.72 0.37
C ILE A 150 0.59 1.90 -0.90
N HIS A 151 0.75 3.03 -1.59
CA HIS A 151 0.08 3.37 -2.84
C HIS A 151 0.25 2.27 -3.90
N GLU A 152 1.49 1.97 -4.28
CA GLU A 152 1.76 0.98 -5.33
C GLU A 152 1.28 -0.43 -4.98
N PHE A 153 1.31 -0.75 -3.68
CA PHE A 153 0.85 -2.04 -3.21
C PHE A 153 -0.67 -2.11 -3.08
N ALA A 154 -1.36 -0.99 -2.86
CA ALA A 154 -2.81 -0.89 -3.00
C ALA A 154 -3.22 -1.15 -4.45
N HIS A 155 -2.54 -0.56 -5.44
CA HIS A 155 -2.75 -0.88 -6.85
C HIS A 155 -2.54 -2.37 -7.18
N LYS A 156 -1.57 -3.05 -6.55
CA LYS A 156 -1.43 -4.51 -6.71
C LYS A 156 -2.62 -5.29 -6.16
N LEU A 157 -3.31 -4.78 -5.15
CA LEU A 157 -4.54 -5.39 -4.64
C LEU A 157 -5.71 -5.13 -5.58
N ASP A 158 -5.80 -3.92 -6.12
CA ASP A 158 -6.82 -3.51 -7.09
C ASP A 158 -6.77 -4.38 -8.34
N MET A 159 -5.57 -4.60 -8.89
CA MET A 159 -5.37 -5.42 -10.11
C MET A 159 -5.61 -6.94 -9.94
N LEU A 160 -6.05 -7.42 -8.77
CA LEU A 160 -6.24 -8.87 -8.55
C LEU A 160 -7.44 -9.45 -9.32
N ASN A 161 -8.44 -8.63 -9.66
CA ASN A 161 -9.62 -9.03 -10.45
C ASN A 161 -9.65 -8.42 -11.85
N GLY A 162 -8.64 -7.64 -12.26
CA GLY A 162 -8.61 -7.03 -13.59
C GLY A 162 -7.65 -5.85 -13.70
N GLU A 163 -8.05 -4.88 -14.52
CA GLU A 163 -7.43 -3.56 -14.55
C GLU A 163 -7.76 -2.82 -13.25
N ALA A 164 -6.90 -1.90 -12.84
CA ALA A 164 -7.12 -1.12 -11.62
C ALA A 164 -8.29 -0.15 -11.83
N ASP A 165 -9.36 -0.29 -11.05
CA ASP A 165 -10.58 0.50 -11.14
C ASP A 165 -11.09 1.00 -9.77
N GLY A 166 -10.30 0.80 -8.71
CA GLY A 166 -10.67 1.13 -7.33
C GLY A 166 -11.61 0.11 -6.67
N LEU A 167 -11.85 -1.04 -7.31
CA LEU A 167 -12.64 -2.14 -6.79
C LEU A 167 -11.80 -3.43 -6.71
N PRO A 168 -10.91 -3.56 -5.71
CA PRO A 168 -10.19 -4.81 -5.47
C PRO A 168 -11.17 -5.96 -5.19
N PRO A 169 -10.76 -7.23 -5.39
CA PRO A 169 -11.60 -8.37 -5.05
C PRO A 169 -12.00 -8.37 -3.57
N LEU A 170 -13.27 -8.11 -3.31
CA LEU A 170 -13.82 -8.01 -1.97
C LEU A 170 -14.02 -9.41 -1.36
N HIS A 171 -13.59 -9.59 -0.12
CA HIS A 171 -13.80 -10.85 0.58
C HIS A 171 -15.21 -10.94 1.19
N ALA A 172 -15.62 -12.16 1.53
CA ALA A 172 -16.91 -12.39 2.18
C ALA A 172 -17.13 -11.46 3.39
N GLY A 173 -18.32 -10.87 3.46
CA GLY A 173 -18.71 -9.92 4.52
C GLY A 173 -18.67 -8.45 4.12
N ILE A 174 -18.15 -8.12 2.93
CA ILE A 174 -18.26 -6.79 2.33
C ILE A 174 -19.35 -6.83 1.26
N ASP A 175 -20.27 -5.87 1.32
CA ASP A 175 -21.30 -5.70 0.30
C ASP A 175 -20.74 -4.84 -0.83
N GLU A 176 -20.66 -5.41 -2.04
CA GLU A 176 -20.08 -4.74 -3.22
C GLU A 176 -20.87 -3.48 -3.61
N GLY A 177 -22.20 -3.49 -3.43
CA GLY A 177 -23.03 -2.29 -3.65
C GLY A 177 -22.69 -1.17 -2.67
N ALA A 178 -22.57 -1.50 -1.38
CA ALA A 178 -22.17 -0.53 -0.36
C ALA A 178 -20.74 0.01 -0.56
N TRP A 179 -19.82 -0.81 -1.11
CA TRP A 179 -18.50 -0.34 -1.51
C TRP A 179 -18.61 0.66 -2.66
N TYR A 180 -19.29 0.26 -3.74
CA TYR A 180 -19.47 1.10 -4.92
C TYR A 180 -20.13 2.43 -4.58
N ASP A 181 -21.25 2.40 -3.84
CA ASP A 181 -22.00 3.61 -3.46
C ASP A 181 -21.13 4.58 -2.65
N ALA A 182 -20.31 4.07 -1.72
CA ALA A 182 -19.43 4.90 -0.89
C ALA A 182 -18.29 5.52 -1.73
N PHE A 183 -17.63 4.71 -2.57
CA PHE A 183 -16.51 5.17 -3.41
C PHE A 183 -16.97 6.11 -4.53
N GLU A 184 -18.07 5.80 -5.22
CA GLU A 184 -18.62 6.66 -6.28
C GLU A 184 -19.03 8.02 -5.71
N ALA A 185 -19.74 8.04 -4.59
CA ALA A 185 -20.19 9.28 -3.96
C ALA A 185 -19.01 10.15 -3.51
N ALA A 186 -18.02 9.55 -2.84
CA ALA A 186 -16.84 10.27 -2.38
C ALA A 186 -15.96 10.77 -3.53
N TYR A 187 -15.71 9.94 -4.54
CA TYR A 187 -14.95 10.32 -5.72
C TYR A 187 -15.62 11.47 -6.49
N THR A 188 -16.93 11.39 -6.70
CA THR A 188 -17.69 12.45 -7.39
C THR A 188 -17.67 13.77 -6.62
N ASP A 189 -17.73 13.73 -5.29
CA ASP A 189 -17.59 14.93 -4.45
C ASP A 189 -16.17 15.49 -4.50
N PHE A 190 -15.16 14.62 -4.39
CA PHE A 190 -13.75 14.96 -4.47
C PHE A 190 -13.40 15.67 -5.78
N CYS A 191 -13.76 15.11 -6.93
CA CYS A 191 -13.50 15.74 -8.23
C CYS A 191 -14.11 17.15 -8.32
N LYS A 192 -15.33 17.36 -7.80
CA LYS A 192 -15.95 18.70 -7.80
C LYS A 192 -15.19 19.71 -6.95
N ARG A 193 -14.62 19.26 -5.84
CA ARG A 193 -13.83 20.11 -4.94
C ARG A 193 -12.47 20.45 -5.54
N VAL A 194 -11.82 19.49 -6.19
CA VAL A 194 -10.61 19.72 -6.99
C VAL A 194 -10.89 20.71 -8.14
N ASP A 195 -11.98 20.53 -8.89
CA ASP A 195 -12.40 21.46 -9.96
C ASP A 195 -12.67 22.88 -9.45
N ALA A 196 -13.14 23.00 -8.20
CA ALA A 196 -13.36 24.27 -7.52
C ALA A 196 -12.07 24.89 -6.96
N GLY A 197 -10.93 24.18 -7.02
CA GLY A 197 -9.65 24.60 -6.46
C GLY A 197 -9.64 24.63 -4.94
N GLU A 198 -10.43 23.79 -4.28
CA GLU A 198 -10.45 23.65 -2.82
C GLU A 198 -9.26 22.81 -2.35
N ASP A 199 -8.63 23.21 -1.25
CA ASP A 199 -7.67 22.35 -0.55
C ASP A 199 -8.40 21.11 0.01
N ASP A 200 -7.76 19.95 -0.10
CA ASP A 200 -8.31 18.66 0.32
C ASP A 200 -7.29 17.86 1.15
N LEU A 201 -7.77 16.85 1.86
CA LEU A 201 -6.99 15.85 2.57
C LEU A 201 -6.27 14.89 1.62
N LEU A 202 -6.94 14.50 0.53
CA LEU A 202 -6.35 13.64 -0.49
C LEU A 202 -5.65 14.50 -1.53
N ASP A 203 -4.51 14.04 -2.03
CA ASP A 203 -3.79 14.72 -3.10
C ASP A 203 -4.69 14.88 -4.34
N PRO A 204 -4.67 16.03 -5.04
CA PRO A 204 -5.52 16.27 -6.22
C PRO A 204 -5.41 15.22 -7.34
N SER A 205 -4.27 14.53 -7.46
CA SER A 205 -4.09 13.40 -8.41
C SER A 205 -5.06 12.25 -8.15
N ALA A 206 -5.65 12.15 -6.96
CA ALA A 206 -6.75 11.22 -6.69
C ALA A 206 -7.98 11.45 -7.60
N ALA A 207 -8.09 12.59 -8.29
CA ALA A 207 -9.19 12.90 -9.22
C ALA A 207 -8.92 12.38 -10.64
N ASP A 208 -7.71 11.89 -10.91
CA ASP A 208 -7.31 11.43 -12.24
C ASP A 208 -7.99 10.10 -12.60
N HIS A 209 -8.14 9.20 -11.62
CA HIS A 209 -8.81 7.92 -11.81
C HIS A 209 -9.35 7.34 -10.49
N PRO A 210 -10.46 6.56 -10.50
CA PRO A 210 -10.94 5.85 -9.30
C PRO A 210 -9.90 4.94 -8.63
N ALA A 211 -8.98 4.37 -9.42
CA ALA A 211 -7.86 3.59 -8.90
C ALA A 211 -6.89 4.43 -8.06
N GLU A 212 -6.56 5.64 -8.52
CA GLU A 212 -5.72 6.60 -7.78
C GLU A 212 -6.42 7.04 -6.50
N PHE A 213 -7.73 7.32 -6.59
CA PHE A 213 -8.54 7.62 -5.41
C PHE A 213 -8.48 6.51 -4.36
N PHE A 214 -8.59 5.25 -4.77
CA PHE A 214 -8.46 4.11 -3.88
C PHE A 214 -7.05 3.98 -3.28
N ALA A 215 -6.01 4.16 -4.08
CA ALA A 215 -4.62 4.07 -3.63
C ALA A 215 -4.30 5.19 -2.62
N ILE A 216 -4.63 6.45 -2.92
CA ILE A 216 -4.40 7.60 -2.05
C ILE A 216 -5.27 7.53 -0.79
N ALA A 217 -6.54 7.11 -0.90
CA ALA A 217 -7.36 6.85 0.29
C ALA A 217 -6.74 5.75 1.17
N SER A 218 -6.11 4.74 0.58
CA SER A 218 -5.37 3.69 1.32
C SER A 218 -4.13 4.23 2.00
N GLU A 219 -3.39 5.16 1.39
CA GLU A 219 -2.28 5.85 2.05
C GLU A 219 -2.75 6.57 3.32
N VAL A 220 -3.78 7.41 3.19
CA VAL A 220 -4.31 8.20 4.31
C VAL A 220 -4.96 7.29 5.36
N PHE A 221 -5.57 6.17 4.95
CA PHE A 221 -6.08 5.18 5.89
C PHE A 221 -5.01 4.67 6.86
N PHE A 222 -3.77 4.48 6.40
CA PHE A 222 -2.66 4.05 7.25
C PHE A 222 -1.86 5.20 7.87
N SER A 223 -1.80 6.38 7.26
CA SER A 223 -0.99 7.51 7.73
C SER A 223 -1.74 8.51 8.62
N ASP A 224 -3.01 8.83 8.30
CA ASP A 224 -3.88 9.71 9.08
C ASP A 224 -5.35 9.25 9.07
N ALA A 225 -5.56 8.09 9.67
CA ALA A 225 -6.87 7.46 9.87
C ALA A 225 -7.93 8.40 10.49
N LYS A 226 -7.48 9.34 11.33
CA LYS A 226 -8.38 10.27 12.02
C LYS A 226 -8.90 11.33 11.05
N ALA A 227 -8.05 11.88 10.20
CA ALA A 227 -8.46 12.82 9.16
C ALA A 227 -9.37 12.13 8.14
N LEU A 228 -9.01 10.91 7.69
CA LEU A 228 -9.85 10.15 6.75
C LEU A 228 -11.24 9.88 7.33
N TYR A 229 -11.33 9.43 8.58
CA TYR A 229 -12.62 9.21 9.23
C TYR A 229 -13.44 10.50 9.38
N ALA A 230 -12.79 11.64 9.64
CA ALA A 230 -13.48 12.91 9.82
C ALA A 230 -14.09 13.43 8.51
N GLN A 231 -13.43 13.22 7.38
CA GLN A 231 -13.83 13.75 6.09
C GLN A 231 -14.59 12.74 5.21
N TYR A 232 -14.12 11.50 5.15
CA TYR A 232 -14.69 10.41 4.37
C TYR A 232 -15.02 9.19 5.25
N PRO A 233 -15.97 9.30 6.20
CA PRO A 233 -16.27 8.22 7.16
C PRO A 233 -16.73 6.91 6.50
N GLU A 234 -17.43 6.99 5.37
CA GLU A 234 -17.90 5.81 4.62
C GLU A 234 -16.74 5.09 3.93
N ILE A 235 -15.81 5.83 3.33
CA ILE A 235 -14.55 5.29 2.80
C ILE A 235 -13.74 4.63 3.91
N TYR A 236 -13.59 5.30 5.05
CA TYR A 236 -12.89 4.74 6.21
C TYR A 236 -13.51 3.40 6.65
N ALA A 237 -14.84 3.33 6.71
CA ALA A 237 -15.55 2.11 7.09
C ALA A 237 -15.31 0.97 6.09
N GLN A 238 -15.39 1.26 4.78
CA GLN A 238 -15.14 0.27 3.73
C GLN A 238 -13.68 -0.22 3.75
N LEU A 239 -12.71 0.68 3.85
CA LEU A 239 -11.29 0.32 3.96
C LEU A 239 -11.00 -0.49 5.24
N SER A 240 -11.66 -0.16 6.36
CA SER A 240 -11.53 -0.93 7.60
C SER A 240 -12.01 -2.38 7.43
N LEU A 241 -13.12 -2.58 6.71
CA LEU A 241 -13.64 -3.90 6.38
C LEU A 241 -12.70 -4.64 5.42
N PHE A 242 -12.24 -3.97 4.36
CA PHE A 242 -11.36 -4.54 3.34
C PHE A 242 -10.01 -4.96 3.88
N TYR A 243 -9.30 -4.06 4.57
CA TYR A 243 -8.01 -4.38 5.17
C TYR A 243 -8.12 -5.20 6.45
N ARG A 244 -9.34 -5.35 7.00
CA ARG A 244 -9.63 -5.99 8.30
C ARG A 244 -8.82 -5.38 9.44
N GLN A 245 -8.60 -4.07 9.36
CA GLN A 245 -7.82 -3.28 10.29
C GLN A 245 -8.64 -2.06 10.70
N ASP A 246 -8.49 -1.61 11.93
CA ASP A 246 -9.00 -0.31 12.39
C ASP A 246 -7.76 0.52 12.70
N THR A 247 -7.44 1.52 11.88
CA THR A 247 -6.21 2.32 12.02
C THR A 247 -6.42 3.55 12.92
N ASN A 248 -7.67 3.86 13.28
CA ASN A 248 -8.01 4.95 14.17
C ASN A 248 -7.95 4.50 15.64
N THR A 249 -6.79 4.69 16.25
CA THR A 249 -6.52 4.35 17.67
C THR A 249 -7.55 4.92 18.67
N SER A 250 -8.19 6.05 18.36
CA SER A 250 -9.21 6.63 19.22
C SER A 250 -10.51 5.80 19.21
N LEU A 251 -10.87 5.20 18.07
CA LEU A 251 -12.01 4.29 17.95
C LEU A 251 -11.71 2.94 18.62
N GLN A 252 -10.50 2.41 18.44
CA GLN A 252 -10.04 1.20 19.11
C GLN A 252 -10.18 1.31 20.65
N ALA A 253 -9.70 2.42 21.23
CA ALA A 253 -9.77 2.65 22.67
C ALA A 253 -11.22 2.72 23.20
N GLN A 254 -12.16 3.27 22.42
CA GLN A 254 -13.58 3.34 22.77
C GLN A 254 -14.26 1.95 22.72
N ALA A 255 -13.89 1.11 21.75
CA ALA A 255 -14.37 -0.28 21.67
C ALA A 255 -13.90 -1.11 22.87
N LEU A 256 -12.63 -1.01 23.26
CA LEU A 256 -12.08 -1.68 24.45
C LEU A 256 -12.73 -1.18 25.77
N GLY A 257 -13.03 0.11 25.86
CA GLY A 257 -13.68 0.71 27.03
C GLY A 257 -15.17 0.34 27.19
N SER A 258 -15.87 0.05 26.10
CA SER A 258 -17.28 -0.37 26.13
C SER A 258 -17.48 -1.85 26.50
N HIS A 259 -16.49 -2.71 26.23
CA HIS A 259 -16.50 -4.12 26.64
C HIS A 259 -16.15 -4.37 28.12
N THR A 260 -15.60 -3.38 28.83
CA THR A 260 -15.18 -3.54 30.25
C THR A 260 -16.29 -3.18 31.26
N LYS A 261 -17.49 -2.79 30.79
CA LYS A 261 -18.66 -2.57 31.65
C LYS A 261 -19.62 -3.76 31.59
N ILE A 262 -19.26 -4.88 32.24
CA ILE A 262 -20.20 -5.95 32.64
C ILE A 262 -19.83 -6.39 34.06
#